data_AF-A0AAF0ILG5-F1
#
_entry.id   AF-A0AAF0ILG5-F1
#
_cell.length_a   1.000
_cell.length_b   1.000
_cell.length_c   1.000
_cell.angle_alpha   90.00
_cell.angle_beta   90.00
_cell.angle_gamma   90.00
#
_symmetry.space_group_name_H-M   'P 1'
#
loop_
_entity.id
_entity.type
_entity.pdbx_description
1 polymer ?
#
loop_
_entity_poly.entity_id
_entity_poly.type
_entity_poly.pdbx_seq_one_letter_code
_entity_poly.pdbx_strand_id
1 'polypeptide(L)'
;MPVGMARQSLDSQRPIMAPSLNSQRNSQRFSTVSENTISSTMTGDSRLNEIRELGEGLERLENKRLSQQRFVPTPEKSDDLSKLALGAKLERALRRRMTSQDAVMRKPIMLDEKKPLKVAEAPN
;
A
#
# COMPACT_ATOMS: atom_id res chain seq x y z
N MET A 1 11.17 -18.67 23.82
CA MET A 1 11.43 -17.54 22.88
C MET A 1 11.37 -18.08 21.45
N PRO A 2 10.80 -17.33 20.49
CA PRO A 2 9.75 -17.80 19.58
C PRO A 2 10.24 -18.48 18.29
N VAL A 3 9.61 -19.59 17.92
CA VAL A 3 9.71 -20.18 16.57
C VAL A 3 8.80 -19.37 15.64
N GLY A 4 9.38 -18.84 14.57
CA GLY A 4 8.75 -17.92 13.64
C GLY A 4 7.45 -18.46 13.04
N MET A 5 6.48 -17.57 12.89
CA MET A 5 5.22 -17.84 12.21
C MET A 5 5.51 -18.21 10.74
N ALA A 6 5.29 -19.47 10.40
CA ALA A 6 5.32 -19.94 9.02
C ALA A 6 4.24 -19.20 8.23
N ARG A 7 4.66 -18.42 7.23
CA ARG A 7 3.81 -17.76 6.26
C ARG A 7 3.07 -18.85 5.48
N GLN A 8 1.75 -18.95 5.65
CA GLN A 8 0.92 -19.84 4.85
C GLN A 8 0.85 -19.27 3.42
N SER A 9 1.43 -19.99 2.46
CA SER A 9 1.51 -19.60 1.05
C SER A 9 0.13 -19.51 0.40
N LEU A 10 -0.08 -18.46 -0.40
CA LEU A 10 -1.30 -18.18 -1.18
C LEU A 10 -1.59 -19.19 -2.31
N ASP A 11 -0.70 -20.14 -2.56
CA ASP A 11 -0.86 -21.15 -3.63
C ASP A 11 -1.81 -22.31 -3.27
N SER A 12 -2.22 -22.45 -2.01
CA SER A 12 -3.19 -23.47 -1.58
C SER A 12 -4.65 -23.12 -1.91
N GLN A 13 -4.91 -21.95 -2.52
CA GLN A 13 -6.24 -21.52 -2.97
C GLN A 13 -6.60 -22.00 -4.39
N ARG A 14 -5.74 -22.77 -5.07
CA ARG A 14 -6.14 -23.40 -6.35
C ARG A 14 -6.90 -24.70 -6.04
N PRO A 15 -8.15 -24.87 -6.53
CA PRO A 15 -8.87 -26.12 -6.33
C PRO A 15 -8.12 -27.26 -7.02
N ILE A 16 -7.73 -28.27 -6.25
CA ILE A 16 -7.13 -29.51 -6.75
C ILE A 16 -8.22 -30.25 -7.55
N MET A 17 -8.19 -30.10 -8.88
CA MET A 17 -9.04 -30.86 -9.81
C MET A 17 -8.47 -32.27 -9.97
N ALA A 18 -8.64 -33.11 -8.95
CA ALA A 18 -8.52 -34.56 -9.09
C ALA A 18 -9.94 -35.16 -9.14
N PRO A 19 -10.32 -35.90 -10.20
CA PRO A 19 -11.57 -36.64 -10.20
C PRO A 19 -11.43 -37.82 -9.23
N SER A 20 -12.21 -37.83 -8.16
CA SER A 20 -12.27 -38.97 -7.24
C SER A 20 -12.93 -40.15 -7.97
N LEU A 21 -12.16 -41.16 -8.35
CA LEU A 21 -12.64 -42.37 -9.02
C LEU A 21 -13.50 -43.30 -8.13
N ASN A 22 -13.79 -42.90 -6.88
CA ASN A 22 -14.39 -43.78 -5.86
C ASN A 22 -15.54 -43.11 -5.07
N SER A 23 -16.10 -41.99 -5.52
CA SER A 23 -17.13 -41.26 -4.77
C SER A 23 -18.54 -41.56 -5.29
N GLN A 24 -19.24 -42.50 -4.65
CA GLN A 24 -20.67 -42.75 -4.80
C GLN A 24 -21.51 -41.67 -4.10
N ARG A 25 -21.10 -40.39 -4.17
CA ARG A 25 -21.89 -39.28 -3.66
C ARG A 25 -22.87 -38.85 -4.74
N ASN A 26 -24.16 -39.08 -4.49
CA ASN A 26 -25.27 -38.37 -5.13
C ASN A 26 -25.26 -36.88 -4.70
N SER A 27 -24.16 -36.18 -5.00
CA SER A 27 -24.13 -34.72 -4.95
C SER A 27 -24.25 -34.26 -6.38
N GLN A 28 -25.35 -33.60 -6.70
CA GLN A 28 -25.51 -32.80 -7.90
C GLN A 28 -24.42 -31.72 -7.87
N ARG A 29 -23.22 -32.06 -8.38
CA ARG A 29 -22.18 -31.10 -8.66
C ARG A 29 -22.68 -30.34 -9.88
N PHE A 30 -23.28 -29.18 -9.66
CA PHE A 30 -23.55 -28.22 -10.73
C PHE A 30 -22.21 -27.68 -11.22
N SER A 31 -21.50 -28.47 -12.01
CA SER A 31 -20.30 -28.06 -12.74
C SER A 31 -20.68 -27.97 -14.21
N THR A 32 -20.95 -26.74 -14.64
CA THR A 32 -20.83 -26.13 -15.97
C THR A 32 -21.83 -25.00 -15.95
N VAL A 33 -21.34 -23.76 -15.88
CA VAL A 33 -22.12 -22.62 -16.35
C VAL A 33 -22.45 -22.94 -17.80
N SER A 34 -23.67 -23.42 -18.05
CA SER A 34 -24.17 -23.58 -19.39
C SER A 34 -24.30 -22.16 -19.96
N GLU A 35 -23.67 -21.95 -21.10
CA GLU A 35 -23.69 -20.70 -21.89
C GLU A 35 -25.13 -20.23 -22.25
N ASN A 36 -26.14 -21.03 -21.88
CA ASN A 36 -27.55 -20.79 -22.06
C ASN A 36 -28.26 -20.13 -20.86
N THR A 37 -27.63 -19.93 -19.70
CA THR A 37 -28.30 -19.18 -18.61
C THR A 37 -28.43 -17.68 -18.88
N ILE A 38 -27.75 -17.16 -19.92
CA ILE A 38 -27.86 -15.75 -20.34
C ILE A 38 -29.03 -15.54 -21.32
N SER A 39 -29.52 -16.60 -21.96
CA SER A 39 -30.73 -16.53 -22.79
C SER A 39 -31.95 -16.84 -21.93
N SER A 40 -32.14 -16.04 -20.88
CA SER A 40 -33.39 -16.02 -20.16
C SER A 40 -34.45 -15.55 -21.16
N THR A 41 -35.44 -16.42 -21.42
CA THR A 41 -36.67 -16.14 -22.18
C THR A 41 -37.56 -15.20 -21.39
N MET A 42 -36.97 -14.08 -20.99
CA MET A 42 -37.53 -13.05 -20.16
C MET A 42 -38.04 -12.00 -21.13
N THR A 43 -39.36 -11.88 -21.20
CA THR A 43 -40.08 -10.79 -21.88
C THR A 43 -39.38 -9.46 -21.56
N GLY A 44 -39.36 -8.50 -22.49
CA GLY A 44 -38.57 -7.26 -22.37
C GLY A 44 -38.67 -6.56 -21.00
N ASP A 45 -39.82 -6.66 -20.34
CA ASP A 45 -40.08 -6.14 -18.99
C ASP A 45 -39.20 -6.79 -17.89
N SER A 46 -38.92 -8.10 -17.98
CA SER A 46 -38.09 -8.81 -17.01
C SER A 46 -36.61 -8.43 -17.11
N ARG A 47 -36.10 -8.10 -18.32
CA ARG A 47 -34.74 -7.56 -18.49
C ARG A 47 -34.60 -6.15 -17.91
N LEU A 48 -35.63 -5.32 -18.07
CA LEU A 48 -35.65 -3.98 -17.48
C LEU A 48 -35.70 -4.04 -15.95
N ASN A 49 -36.41 -5.02 -15.39
CA ASN A 49 -36.46 -5.23 -13.95
C ASN A 49 -35.10 -5.70 -13.39
N GLU A 50 -34.41 -6.60 -14.07
CA GLU A 50 -33.05 -7.02 -13.67
C GLU A 50 -32.06 -5.85 -13.70
N ILE A 51 -32.10 -5.01 -14.74
CA ILE A 51 -31.25 -3.81 -14.82
C ILE A 51 -31.54 -2.84 -13.67
N ARG A 52 -32.81 -2.68 -13.30
CA ARG A 52 -33.20 -1.84 -12.15
C ARG A 52 -32.71 -2.42 -10.83
N GLU A 53 -32.87 -3.73 -10.64
CA GLU A 53 -32.40 -4.43 -9.44
C GLU A 53 -30.88 -4.33 -9.28
N LEU A 54 -30.13 -4.49 -10.37
CA LEU A 54 -28.68 -4.29 -10.39
C LEU A 54 -28.31 -2.82 -10.08
N GLY A 55 -29.06 -1.86 -10.63
CA GLY A 55 -28.89 -0.44 -10.34
C GLY A 55 -29.11 -0.11 -8.85
N GLU A 56 -30.18 -0.62 -8.25
CA GLU A 56 -30.45 -0.48 -6.81
C GLU A 56 -29.37 -1.16 -5.95
N GLY A 57 -28.91 -2.34 -6.37
CA GLY A 57 -27.83 -3.06 -5.69
C GLY A 57 -26.53 -2.25 -5.68
N LEU A 58 -26.14 -1.68 -6.82
CA LEU A 58 -24.97 -0.82 -6.93
C LEU A 58 -25.10 0.45 -6.11
N GLU A 59 -26.27 1.10 -6.09
CA GLU A 59 -26.50 2.29 -5.28
C GLU A 59 -26.38 2.00 -3.77
N ARG A 60 -26.85 0.83 -3.32
CA ARG A 60 -26.69 0.41 -1.91
C ARG A 60 -25.25 0.09 -1.55
N LEU A 61 -24.48 -0.44 -2.50
CA LEU A 61 -23.06 -0.73 -2.34
C LEU A 61 -22.19 0.54 -2.42
N GLU A 62 -22.71 1.63 -2.97
CA GLU A 62 -22.02 2.92 -3.01
C GLU A 62 -21.83 3.48 -1.58
N ASN A 63 -20.58 3.52 -1.12
CA ASN A 63 -20.27 4.10 0.18
C ASN A 63 -20.16 5.63 0.10
N LYS A 64 -21.32 6.29 0.12
CA LYS A 64 -21.45 7.77 0.05
C LYS A 64 -20.72 8.51 1.17
N ARG A 65 -20.46 7.85 2.32
CA ARG A 65 -19.66 8.44 3.41
C ARG A 65 -18.17 8.42 3.11
N LEU A 66 -17.67 7.36 2.48
CA LEU A 66 -16.25 7.25 2.13
C LEU A 66 -15.86 8.25 1.04
N SER A 67 -16.75 8.54 0.09
CA SER A 67 -16.52 9.60 -0.91
C SER A 67 -16.42 10.99 -0.27
N GLN A 68 -17.23 11.26 0.76
CA GLN A 68 -17.19 12.52 1.53
C GLN A 68 -15.97 12.63 2.46
N GLN A 69 -15.43 11.51 2.95
CA GLN A 69 -14.24 11.49 3.81
C GLN A 69 -12.94 11.72 3.05
N ARG A 70 -12.90 11.39 1.75
CA ARG A 70 -11.71 11.62 0.92
C ARG A 70 -11.67 13.07 0.49
N PHE A 71 -10.88 13.87 1.20
CA PHE A 71 -10.54 15.21 0.74
C PHE A 71 -9.69 15.11 -0.54
N VAL A 72 -10.26 15.55 -1.66
CA VAL A 72 -9.52 15.76 -2.91
C VAL A 72 -9.14 17.24 -2.98
N PRO A 73 -7.84 17.58 -2.90
CA PRO A 73 -7.40 18.97 -2.99
C PRO A 73 -7.79 19.58 -4.33
N THR A 74 -8.20 20.84 -4.31
CA THR A 74 -8.28 21.65 -5.54
C THR A 74 -6.86 21.84 -6.12
N PRO A 75 -6.71 22.08 -7.43
CA PRO A 75 -5.39 22.28 -8.05
C PRO A 75 -4.59 23.40 -7.37
N GLU A 76 -5.25 24.49 -6.99
CA GLU A 76 -4.63 25.59 -6.24
C GLU A 76 -4.06 25.13 -4.89
N LYS A 77 -4.81 24.31 -4.14
CA LYS A 77 -4.35 23.77 -2.85
C LYS A 77 -3.17 22.82 -3.02
N SER A 78 -3.11 22.02 -4.09
CA SER A 78 -1.94 21.19 -4.35
C SER A 78 -0.69 22.01 -4.70
N ASP A 79 -0.86 23.12 -5.41
CA ASP A 79 0.25 24.02 -5.74
C ASP A 79 0.78 24.73 -4.48
N ASP A 80 -0.12 25.18 -3.60
CA ASP A 80 0.28 25.82 -2.36
C ASP A 80 0.98 24.85 -1.39
N LEU A 81 0.50 23.60 -1.29
CA LEU A 81 1.22 22.55 -0.55
C LEU A 81 2.61 22.29 -1.13
N SER A 82 2.74 22.33 -2.46
CA SER A 82 4.03 22.16 -3.14
C SER A 82 4.98 23.32 -2.86
N LYS A 83 4.49 24.57 -2.88
CA LYS A 83 5.27 25.76 -2.50
C LYS A 83 5.74 25.70 -1.05
N LEU A 84 4.85 25.34 -0.12
CA LEU A 84 5.20 25.19 1.30
C LEU A 84 6.26 24.10 1.50
N ALA A 85 6.11 22.96 0.83
CA ALA A 85 7.09 21.88 0.89
C ALA A 85 8.46 22.30 0.35
N LEU A 86 8.50 23.07 -0.75
CA LEU A 86 9.74 23.63 -1.29
C LEU A 86 10.38 24.64 -0.33
N GLY A 87 9.61 25.56 0.23
CA GLY A 87 10.08 26.52 1.23
C GLY A 87 10.73 25.83 2.44
N ALA A 88 10.05 24.82 3.00
CA ALA A 88 10.57 24.05 4.13
C ALA A 88 11.87 23.28 3.79
N LYS A 89 12.00 22.76 2.56
CA LYS A 89 13.23 22.11 2.08
C LYS A 89 14.38 23.12 1.97
N LEU A 90 14.11 24.30 1.43
CA LEU A 90 15.11 25.38 1.33
C LEU A 90 15.56 25.84 2.71
N GLU A 91 14.65 26.05 3.64
CA GLU A 91 14.98 26.43 5.02
C GLU A 91 15.83 25.35 5.71
N ARG A 92 15.47 24.06 5.56
CA ARG A 92 16.27 22.96 6.09
C ARG A 92 17.67 22.91 5.47
N ALA A 93 17.79 23.14 4.16
CA ALA A 93 19.07 23.17 3.46
C ALA A 93 19.92 24.34 3.97
N LEU A 94 19.33 25.53 4.10
CA LEU A 94 20.00 26.71 4.67
C LEU A 94 20.46 26.42 6.09
N ARG A 95 19.61 25.84 6.95
CA ARG A 95 19.97 25.47 8.33
C ARG A 95 21.20 24.56 8.37
N ARG A 96 21.29 23.56 7.50
CA ARG A 96 22.47 22.68 7.38
C ARG A 96 23.71 23.38 6.86
N ARG A 97 23.55 24.38 5.99
CA ARG A 97 24.68 25.20 5.54
C ARG A 97 25.16 26.12 6.67
N MET A 98 24.23 26.75 7.39
CA MET A 98 24.51 27.71 8.46
C MET A 98 24.98 27.05 9.76
N THR A 99 24.77 25.74 9.94
CA THR A 99 25.33 25.03 11.09
C THR A 99 26.86 25.05 11.05
N SER A 100 27.48 25.41 12.16
CA SER A 100 28.94 25.45 12.35
C SER A 100 29.68 26.47 11.49
N GLN A 101 29.00 27.49 10.97
CA GLN A 101 29.65 28.64 10.34
C GLN A 101 30.25 29.62 11.36
N ASP A 102 29.71 29.66 12.57
CA ASP A 102 30.19 30.56 13.61
C ASP A 102 31.63 30.20 14.01
N ALA A 103 32.49 31.20 14.13
CA ALA A 103 33.86 31.01 14.57
C ALA A 103 33.90 30.49 16.02
N VAL A 104 34.35 29.25 16.20
CA VAL A 104 34.57 28.68 17.54
C VAL A 104 36.03 28.89 17.92
N MET A 105 36.27 29.82 18.86
CA MET A 105 37.60 30.07 19.42
C MET A 105 38.03 28.86 20.27
N ARG A 106 38.74 27.91 19.65
CA ARG A 106 39.33 26.77 20.35
C ARG A 106 40.70 27.18 20.90
N LYS A 107 40.99 26.76 22.14
CA LYS A 107 42.33 26.91 22.71
C LYS A 107 43.33 26.20 21.78
N PRO A 108 44.47 26.83 21.46
CA PRO A 108 45.47 26.21 20.59
C PRO A 108 45.93 24.89 21.21
N ILE A 109 45.99 23.84 20.38
CA ILE A 109 46.59 22.57 20.78
C ILE A 109 48.09 22.82 20.87
N MET A 110 48.61 22.92 22.09
CA MET A 110 50.04 22.91 22.34
C MET A 110 50.54 21.50 22.01
N LEU A 111 51.13 21.33 20.83
CA LEU A 111 51.81 20.10 20.47
C LEU A 111 53.15 20.10 21.19
N ASP A 112 53.27 19.33 22.29
CA ASP A 112 54.57 18.99 22.85
C ASP A 112 55.30 18.11 21.84
N GLU A 113 56.34 18.66 21.22
CA GLU A 113 57.17 18.01 20.17
C GLU A 113 57.81 16.66 20.60
N LYS A 114 57.64 16.24 21.86
CA LYS A 114 58.33 15.09 22.47
C LYS A 114 57.47 13.88 22.82
N LYS A 115 56.20 13.79 22.40
CA LYS A 115 55.38 12.56 22.61
C LYS A 115 54.78 12.06 21.30
N PRO A 116 55.14 10.84 20.84
CA PRO A 116 54.55 10.29 19.63
C PRO A 116 53.07 9.96 19.86
N LEU A 117 52.24 10.33 18.89
CA LEU A 117 50.83 9.96 18.82
C LEU A 117 50.71 8.43 18.77
N LYS A 118 50.07 7.82 19.76
CA LYS A 118 49.73 6.40 19.71
C LYS A 118 48.64 6.21 18.66
N VAL A 119 49.00 5.62 17.52
CA VAL A 119 48.05 5.15 16.52
C VAL A 119 47.24 4.02 17.15
N ALA A 120 45.94 4.22 17.31
CA ALA A 120 45.03 3.18 17.75
C ALA A 120 44.89 2.14 16.63
N GLU A 121 45.40 0.94 16.88
CA GLU A 121 45.27 -0.23 16.01
C GLU A 121 43.80 -0.70 15.99
N ALA A 122 43.25 -0.92 14.80
CA ALA A 122 41.87 -1.37 14.62
C ALA A 122 41.76 -2.87 14.94
N PRO A 123 40.72 -3.33 15.66
CA PRO A 123 40.54 -4.75 15.95
C PRO A 123 40.06 -5.52 14.71
N ASN A 124 40.68 -6.68 14.47
CA ASN A 124 40.17 -7.74 13.57
C ASN A 124 38.96 -8.45 14.20
#